data_AF-A0A5C5R5V5-F1
#
_entry.id   AF-A0A5C5R5V5-F1
#
_cell.length_a   1.000
_cell.length_b   1.000
_cell.length_c   1.000
_cell.angle_alpha   90.00
_cell.angle_beta   90.00
_cell.angle_gamma   90.00
#
_symmetry.space_group_name_H-M   'P 1'
#
loop_
_entity.id
_entity.type
_entity.pdbx_description
1 polymer ?
#
loop_
_entity_poly.entity_id
_entity_poly.type
_entity_poly.pdbx_seq_one_letter_code
_entity_poly.pdbx_strand_id
1 'polypeptide(L)'
;MEPLDWILLGLAVAGGAVCAVGATMYLYLYAGAVPLPLSAVLFGALLAGISVAARRLGGEPLHGALPVIAFLLVIAAFLLGVPGGYIVLLADWRLLLLLLCGIGMPILAGHLASSEK
;
A
#
# COMPACT_ATOMS: atom_id res chain seq x y z
N MET A 1 -12.34 20.60 -6.51
CA MET A 1 -10.92 20.24 -6.61
C MET A 1 -10.31 21.09 -7.69
N GLU A 2 -9.25 21.79 -7.33
CA GLU A 2 -8.40 22.54 -8.26
C GLU A 2 -7.66 21.56 -9.19
N PRO A 3 -7.18 21.99 -10.37
CA PRO A 3 -6.39 21.12 -11.25
C PRO A 3 -5.15 20.54 -10.55
N LEU A 4 -4.56 21.25 -9.60
CA LEU A 4 -3.46 20.77 -8.78
C LEU A 4 -3.86 19.58 -7.88
N ASP A 5 -5.05 19.61 -7.27
CA ASP A 5 -5.53 18.54 -6.38
C ASP A 5 -5.67 17.22 -7.14
N TRP A 6 -6.12 17.29 -8.40
CA TRP A 6 -6.20 16.12 -9.28
C TRP A 6 -4.84 15.53 -9.58
N ILE A 7 -3.82 16.38 -9.82
CA ILE A 7 -2.45 15.93 -10.04
C ILE A 7 -1.90 15.26 -8.77
N LEU A 8 -2.10 15.88 -7.61
CA LEU A 8 -1.65 15.34 -6.32
C LEU A 8 -2.35 14.02 -5.99
N LEU A 9 -3.63 13.90 -6.29
CA LEU A 9 -4.38 12.66 -6.15
C LEU A 9 -3.81 11.59 -7.08
N GLY A 10 -3.59 11.90 -8.36
CA GLY A 10 -2.94 10.99 -9.30
C GLY A 10 -1.57 10.51 -8.82
N LEU A 11 -0.77 11.43 -8.27
CA LEU A 11 0.53 11.10 -7.67
C LEU A 11 0.38 10.20 -6.43
N ALA A 12 -0.65 10.41 -5.60
CA ALA A 12 -0.94 9.54 -4.46
C ALA A 12 -1.34 8.12 -4.90
N VAL A 13 -2.13 7.99 -5.98
CA VAL A 13 -2.47 6.69 -6.58
C VAL A 13 -1.20 5.98 -7.09
N ALA A 14 -0.36 6.70 -7.84
CA ALA A 14 0.93 6.17 -8.29
C ALA A 14 1.84 5.80 -7.11
N GLY A 15 1.86 6.62 -6.06
CA GLY A 15 2.60 6.35 -4.82
C GLY A 15 2.14 5.06 -4.15
N GLY A 16 0.83 4.77 -4.14
CA GLY A 16 0.30 3.50 -3.65
C GLY A 16 0.78 2.29 -4.46
N ALA A 17 0.82 2.42 -5.79
CA ALA A 17 1.39 1.39 -6.67
C ALA A 17 2.89 1.18 -6.42
N VAL A 18 3.67 2.27 -6.27
CA VAL A 18 5.10 2.21 -5.94
C VAL A 18 5.33 1.53 -4.58
N CYS A 19 4.47 1.81 -3.59
CA CYS A 19 4.53 1.12 -2.29
C CYS A 19 4.33 -0.40 -2.45
N ALA A 20 3.43 -0.85 -3.32
CA ALA A 20 3.22 -2.27 -3.58
C ALA A 20 4.46 -2.93 -4.20
N VAL A 21 5.05 -2.29 -5.22
CA VAL A 21 6.28 -2.78 -5.86
C VAL A 21 7.43 -2.83 -4.86
N GLY A 22 7.68 -1.76 -4.12
CA GLY A 22 8.73 -1.71 -3.11
C GLY A 22 8.52 -2.76 -2.01
N ALA A 23 7.29 -2.86 -1.49
CA ALA A 23 6.99 -3.81 -0.43
C ALA A 23 7.22 -5.26 -0.87
N THR A 24 6.81 -5.62 -2.09
CA THR A 24 6.97 -6.97 -2.65
C THR A 24 8.42 -7.30 -2.99
N MET A 25 9.17 -6.39 -3.62
CA MET A 25 10.59 -6.60 -3.96
C MET A 25 11.45 -6.91 -2.73
N TYR A 26 11.16 -6.24 -1.59
CA TYR A 26 11.92 -6.40 -0.36
C TYR A 26 11.23 -7.30 0.68
N LEU A 27 10.13 -7.98 0.32
CA LEU A 27 9.36 -8.81 1.25
C LEU A 27 10.18 -9.99 1.80
N TYR A 28 11.15 -10.43 1.02
CA TYR A 28 12.07 -11.52 1.33
C TYR A 28 13.44 -11.00 1.78
N LEU A 29 13.54 -9.80 2.35
CA LEU A 29 14.80 -9.36 2.95
C LEU A 29 15.13 -10.25 4.16
N TYR A 30 16.32 -10.85 4.17
CA TYR A 30 16.75 -11.77 5.23
C TYR A 30 17.76 -11.12 6.18
N ALA A 31 17.66 -11.43 7.47
CA ALA A 31 18.76 -11.27 8.41
C ALA A 31 19.25 -12.67 8.80
N GLY A 32 20.41 -13.07 8.26
CA GLY A 32 20.86 -14.45 8.35
C GLY A 32 19.90 -15.38 7.61
N ALA A 33 19.35 -16.39 8.31
CA ALA A 33 18.40 -17.36 7.76
C ALA A 33 16.93 -16.98 7.96
N VAL A 34 16.64 -15.91 8.73
CA VAL A 34 15.26 -15.54 9.09
C VAL A 34 14.77 -14.45 8.14
N PRO A 35 13.63 -14.66 7.46
CA PRO A 35 13.04 -13.61 6.65
C PRO A 35 12.39 -12.54 7.53
N LEU A 36 12.71 -11.28 7.23
CA LEU A 36 12.21 -10.10 7.92
C LEU A 36 11.37 -9.26 6.94
N PRO A 37 10.04 -9.40 6.95
CA PRO A 37 9.13 -8.64 6.08
C PRO A 37 8.97 -7.19 6.55
N LEU A 38 10.06 -6.51 6.88
CA LEU A 38 10.07 -5.11 7.32
C LEU A 38 9.51 -4.17 6.25
N SER A 39 9.68 -4.53 4.98
CA SER A 39 9.11 -3.79 3.86
C SER A 39 7.58 -3.68 3.95
N ALA A 40 6.88 -4.72 4.41
CA ALA A 40 5.42 -4.69 4.59
C ALA A 40 5.01 -3.61 5.59
N VAL A 41 5.73 -3.50 6.70
CA VAL A 41 5.47 -2.51 7.75
C VAL A 41 5.80 -1.10 7.25
N LEU A 42 7.00 -0.92 6.68
CA LEU A 42 7.48 0.38 6.22
C LEU A 42 6.60 0.96 5.10
N PHE A 43 6.31 0.18 4.07
CA PHE A 43 5.48 0.62 2.95
C PHE A 43 4.00 0.66 3.32
N GLY A 44 3.52 -0.16 4.27
CA GLY A 44 2.18 -0.02 4.84
C GLY A 44 2.00 1.31 5.57
N ALA A 45 2.98 1.72 6.38
CA ALA A 45 2.97 3.01 7.06
C ALA A 45 3.06 4.19 6.08
N LEU A 46 3.91 4.09 5.07
CA LEU A 46 4.01 5.09 4.01
C LEU A 46 2.69 5.23 3.24
N LEU A 47 2.09 4.10 2.83
CA LEU A 47 0.80 4.07 2.17
C LEU A 47 -0.31 4.68 3.04
N ALA A 48 -0.29 4.45 4.35
CA ALA A 48 -1.23 5.05 5.28
C ALA A 48 -1.12 6.59 5.29
N GLY A 49 0.10 7.12 5.31
CA GLY A 49 0.34 8.56 5.18
C GLY A 49 -0.18 9.14 3.85
N ILE A 50 0.11 8.45 2.75
CA ILE A 50 -0.37 8.83 1.41
C ILE A 50 -1.90 8.81 1.34
N SER A 51 -2.54 7.78 1.91
CA SER A 51 -4.00 7.64 1.97
C SER A 51 -4.65 8.77 2.76
N VAL A 52 -4.11 9.10 3.94
CA VAL A 52 -4.60 10.22 4.76
C VAL A 52 -4.43 11.55 4.03
N ALA A 53 -3.28 11.77 3.38
CA ALA A 53 -3.04 12.96 2.58
C ALA A 53 -4.03 13.07 1.41
N ALA A 54 -4.25 11.99 0.67
CA ALA A 54 -5.19 11.95 -0.45
C ALA A 54 -6.63 12.26 -0.01
N ARG A 55 -7.06 11.72 1.15
CA ARG A 55 -8.38 12.04 1.73
C ARG A 55 -8.55 13.53 2.04
N ARG A 56 -7.47 14.22 2.43
CA ARG A 56 -7.49 15.65 2.77
C ARG A 56 -7.62 16.56 1.53
N LEU A 57 -7.25 16.10 0.34
CA LEU A 57 -7.31 16.90 -0.90
C LEU A 57 -8.76 17.13 -1.37
N GLY A 58 -9.58 16.08 -1.38
CA GLY A 58 -10.94 16.13 -1.94
C GLY A 58 -12.08 16.02 -0.93
N GLY A 59 -11.79 15.73 0.36
CA GLY A 59 -12.79 15.56 1.42
C GLY A 59 -13.61 14.28 1.33
N GLU A 60 -13.82 13.73 0.13
CA GLU A 60 -14.53 12.46 -0.06
C GLU A 60 -13.70 11.28 0.45
N PRO A 61 -14.33 10.32 1.15
CA PRO A 61 -13.63 9.14 1.69
C PRO A 61 -13.00 8.29 0.59
N LEU A 62 -13.55 8.33 -0.63
CA LEU A 62 -13.05 7.59 -1.78
C LEU A 62 -11.62 7.99 -2.18
N HIS A 63 -11.26 9.27 -2.00
CA HIS A 63 -9.92 9.76 -2.32
C HIS A 63 -8.83 9.12 -1.48
N GLY A 64 -9.12 8.85 -0.20
CA GLY A 64 -8.19 8.12 0.66
C GLY A 64 -8.05 6.64 0.29
N ALA A 65 -9.09 6.04 -0.28
CA ALA A 65 -9.09 4.63 -0.66
C ALA A 65 -8.31 4.37 -1.97
N LEU A 66 -8.26 5.35 -2.88
CA LEU A 66 -7.64 5.21 -4.21
C LEU A 66 -6.18 4.70 -4.17
N PRO A 67 -5.26 5.25 -3.35
CA PRO A 67 -3.90 4.71 -3.21
C PRO A 67 -3.86 3.26 -2.73
N VAL A 68 -4.76 2.88 -1.82
CA VAL A 68 -4.86 1.52 -1.29
C VAL A 68 -5.37 0.56 -2.36
N ILE A 69 -6.34 0.99 -3.16
CA ILE A 69 -6.83 0.21 -4.30
C ILE A 69 -5.70 -0.01 -5.32
N ALA A 70 -4.93 1.02 -5.67
CA ALA A 70 -3.79 0.88 -6.57
C ALA A 70 -2.73 -0.07 -6.03
N PHE A 71 -2.42 0.02 -4.72
CA PHE A 71 -1.56 -0.94 -4.05
C PHE A 71 -2.07 -2.38 -4.24
N LEU A 72 -3.34 -2.64 -3.93
CA LEU A 72 -3.94 -3.97 -4.02
C LEU A 72 -3.98 -4.50 -5.45
N LEU A 73 -4.24 -3.65 -6.44
CA LEU A 73 -4.21 -4.04 -7.85
C LEU A 73 -2.82 -4.48 -8.30
N VAL A 74 -1.77 -3.80 -7.86
CA VAL A 74 -0.38 -4.20 -8.15
C VAL A 74 -0.03 -5.52 -7.47
N ILE A 75 -0.42 -5.71 -6.20
CA ILE A 75 -0.26 -7.00 -5.52
C ILE A 75 -1.01 -8.10 -6.27
N ALA A 76 -2.25 -7.87 -6.65
CA ALA A 76 -3.05 -8.83 -7.42
C ALA A 76 -2.40 -9.16 -8.78
N ALA A 77 -1.85 -8.17 -9.48
CA ALA A 77 -1.10 -8.38 -10.72
C ALA A 77 0.14 -9.26 -10.49
N PHE A 78 0.87 -9.05 -9.39
CA PHE A 78 2.03 -9.89 -9.03
C PHE A 78 1.60 -11.31 -8.64
N LEU A 79 0.42 -11.48 -8.02
CA LEU A 79 -0.15 -12.78 -7.67
C LEU A 79 -0.61 -13.59 -8.88
N LEU A 80 -1.25 -12.94 -9.86
CA LEU A 80 -1.72 -13.58 -11.09
C LEU A 80 -0.58 -13.98 -12.03
N GLY A 81 0.63 -13.50 -11.75
CA GLY A 81 1.85 -13.87 -12.45
C GLY A 81 2.22 -12.87 -13.54
N VAL A 82 3.46 -12.41 -13.48
CA VAL A 82 4.15 -11.74 -14.59
C VAL A 82 4.77 -12.84 -15.47
N PRO A 83 4.84 -12.70 -16.81
CA PRO A 83 5.48 -13.70 -17.67
C PRO A 83 6.91 -14.00 -17.20
N GLY A 84 7.15 -15.19 -16.64
CA GLY A 84 8.45 -15.57 -16.04
C GLY A 84 8.41 -16.45 -14.77
N GLY A 85 7.25 -16.65 -14.13
CA GLY A 85 7.09 -17.47 -12.90
C GLY A 85 7.42 -16.70 -11.61
N TYR A 86 6.83 -16.93 -10.42
CA TYR A 86 6.03 -18.03 -9.88
C TYR A 86 4.95 -17.52 -8.89
N ILE A 87 3.93 -18.37 -8.68
CA ILE A 87 2.77 -18.28 -7.79
C ILE A 87 3.16 -18.53 -6.30
N VAL A 88 4.39 -18.18 -5.90
CA VAL A 88 4.95 -18.49 -4.56
C VAL A 88 4.32 -17.64 -3.44
N LEU A 89 3.71 -16.51 -3.78
CA LEU A 89 3.17 -15.59 -2.79
C LEU A 89 1.96 -16.14 -2.02
N LEU A 90 1.10 -16.96 -2.63
CA LEU A 90 -0.19 -17.37 -2.03
C LEU A 90 -0.06 -18.28 -0.80
N ALA A 91 1.06 -19.00 -0.67
CA ALA A 91 1.35 -19.85 0.49
C ALA A 91 2.33 -19.20 1.49
N ASP A 92 2.73 -17.94 1.28
CA ASP A 92 3.70 -17.25 2.13
C ASP A 92 3.02 -16.40 3.20
N TRP A 93 3.29 -16.68 4.46
CA TRP A 93 2.77 -15.90 5.60
C TRP A 93 3.18 -14.41 5.53
N ARG A 94 4.28 -14.09 4.85
CA ARG A 94 4.73 -12.71 4.61
C ARG A 94 3.73 -11.92 3.77
N LEU A 95 3.00 -12.58 2.87
CA LEU A 95 1.92 -11.94 2.12
C LEU A 95 0.77 -11.51 3.04
N LEU A 96 0.44 -12.33 4.04
CA LEU A 96 -0.59 -11.98 5.02
C LEU A 96 -0.19 -10.71 5.78
N LEU A 97 1.07 -10.60 6.18
CA LEU A 97 1.59 -9.37 6.79
C LEU A 97 1.56 -8.18 5.83
N LEU A 98 1.89 -8.39 4.55
CA LEU A 98 1.83 -7.35 3.53
C LEU A 98 0.42 -6.79 3.36
N LEU A 99 -0.58 -7.67 3.26
CA LEU A 99 -1.98 -7.28 3.16
C LEU A 99 -2.48 -6.66 4.46
N LEU A 100 -2.12 -7.23 5.61
CA LEU A 100 -2.49 -6.69 6.92
C LEU A 100 -1.94 -5.28 7.11
N CYS A 101 -0.68 -5.02 6.78
CA CYS A 101 -0.08 -3.69 6.90
C CYS A 101 -0.63 -2.74 5.84
N GLY A 102 -0.70 -3.19 4.59
CA GLY A 102 -1.16 -2.38 3.45
C GLY A 102 -2.64 -1.98 3.51
N ILE A 103 -3.48 -2.73 4.22
CA ILE A 103 -4.90 -2.41 4.42
C ILE A 103 -5.15 -1.84 5.82
N GLY A 104 -4.64 -2.53 6.84
CA GLY A 104 -4.90 -2.21 8.24
C GLY A 104 -4.32 -0.86 8.67
N MET A 105 -3.10 -0.53 8.25
CA MET A 105 -2.48 0.75 8.62
C MET A 105 -3.20 1.96 8.00
N PRO A 106 -3.56 1.98 6.70
CA PRO A 106 -4.36 3.07 6.14
C PRO A 106 -5.73 3.24 6.81
N ILE A 107 -6.41 2.13 7.14
CA ILE A 107 -7.69 2.18 7.86
C ILE A 107 -7.49 2.80 9.25
N LEU A 108 -6.50 2.31 10.01
CA LEU A 108 -6.22 2.82 11.34
C LEU A 108 -5.82 4.31 11.31
N ALA A 109 -4.93 4.70 10.39
CA ALA A 109 -4.53 6.09 10.21
C ALA A 109 -5.70 6.98 9.81
N GLY A 110 -6.59 6.49 8.94
CA GLY A 110 -7.82 7.17 8.57
C GLY A 110 -8.80 7.37 9.73
N HIS A 111 -8.90 6.39 10.64
CA HIS A 111 -9.68 6.51 11.87
C HIS A 111 -9.07 7.51 12.85
N LEU A 112 -7.77 7.40 13.12
CA LEU A 112 -7.06 8.32 14.01
C LEU A 112 -7.17 9.76 13.51
N ALA A 113 -6.92 9.99 12.22
CA ALA A 113 -7.02 11.32 11.61
C ALA A 113 -8.46 11.88 11.59
N SER A 114 -9.48 11.03 11.75
CA SER A 114 -10.88 11.48 11.88
C SER A 114 -11.29 11.80 13.31
N SER A 115 -10.60 11.23 14.30
CA SER A 115 -10.86 11.47 15.73
C SER A 115 -10.25 12.78 16.25
N GLU A 116 -9.31 13.37 15.52
CA GLU A 116 -8.65 14.64 15.87
C GLU A 116 -9.41 15.89 15.38
N LYS A 117 -10.56 15.71 14.71
CA LYS A 117 -11.45 16.79 14.26
C LYS A 117 -12.63 16.96 15.20
#